data_AF-A0A7R9PHT4-F1
#
_entry.id   AF-A0A7R9PHT4-F1
#
_cell.length_a   1.000
_cell.length_b   1.000
_cell.length_c   1.000
_cell.angle_alpha   90.00
_cell.angle_beta   90.00
_cell.angle_gamma   90.00
#
_symmetry.space_group_name_H-M   'P 1'
#
loop_
_entity.id
_entity.type
_entity.pdbx_description
1 polymer ?
#
loop_
_entity_poly.entity_id
_entity_poly.type
_entity_poly.pdbx_seq_one_letter_code
_entity_poly.pdbx_strand_id
1 'polypeptide(L)'
;MSKRVSRILPNFYGQRKKLKGNHSISSGNCLSKNELFECLPTDTEAGLIYLKNSVFPLAKFEGLLPPILLVNQVYTIISNKTAVDKELNLLQSKGVIRLFKLVGEETVLVVIFFKDLTEHVIKYCPEKPVINRFLKVLPQVQDVSVEKRFLREELGLLEQEISDLVGCGLLTLRSAASYWLSFPNSGEFLRTYFKGRKSVLRTIKKSKFSEILQPEKPPPVHPTEILTSISPSSAVELNTTSALANYATEAGVSIEDRRKGEDEASGSDLTMSTTPIVRVNRETCSYENLSQRFLHQTKDFGKQFAHIYAVRLSKMRGLIMRRVHQKWGKNTPVKTLAELQDDDRIKCVVIGTLFKHQELKPSILKEISEEHQLLPQPSRTHFGSEGDKLILEDELQRITLVGALSVHSVVTGVVCAVLGHEDCNGKFMVEDFVWASVPEVIHRPLKAPSGSFVLLMSGIDMASSVHSRFPFQLFVNWLGGYLVDPQLINKQKKAVRVIIAGNSARGTAPHKLPSLSSVRKQETTEGLDAVKMLDTFLEQLTVRMSQ
;
A
#
# COMPACT_ATOMS: atom_id res chain seq x y z
N MET A 1 -4.24 -45.15 -37.27
CA MET A 1 -3.20 -44.71 -38.24
C MET A 1 -3.26 -43.19 -38.37
N SER A 2 -2.13 -42.51 -38.64
CA SER A 2 -2.00 -41.12 -39.16
C SER A 2 -2.77 -39.96 -38.48
N LYS A 3 -2.20 -38.77 -38.25
CA LYS A 3 -0.84 -38.24 -38.47
C LYS A 3 -0.60 -37.10 -37.45
N ARG A 4 0.62 -36.99 -36.90
CA ARG A 4 1.06 -35.77 -36.20
C ARG A 4 1.43 -34.68 -37.22
N VAL A 5 1.27 -33.42 -36.84
CA VAL A 5 1.95 -32.28 -37.49
C VAL A 5 2.78 -31.56 -36.42
N SER A 6 4.10 -31.59 -36.60
CA SER A 6 5.06 -30.90 -35.74
C SER A 6 5.37 -29.50 -36.27
N ARG A 7 5.30 -28.47 -35.41
CA ARG A 7 5.98 -27.20 -35.68
C ARG A 7 7.35 -27.21 -35.02
N ILE A 8 8.36 -26.83 -35.79
CA ILE A 8 9.78 -26.82 -35.39
C ILE A 8 10.15 -25.40 -34.97
N LEU A 9 10.89 -25.26 -33.86
CA LEU A 9 11.59 -24.04 -33.49
C LEU A 9 13.12 -24.30 -33.53
N PRO A 10 13.96 -23.31 -33.88
CA PRO A 10 15.40 -23.53 -34.05
C PRO A 10 16.15 -23.75 -32.72
N ASN A 11 17.10 -24.68 -32.71
CA ASN A 11 18.08 -24.80 -31.63
C ASN A 11 19.05 -23.61 -31.66
N PHE A 12 19.11 -22.81 -30.58
CA PHE A 12 19.95 -21.60 -30.52
C PHE A 12 21.17 -21.71 -29.59
N TYR A 13 21.42 -22.87 -28.96
CA TYR A 13 22.62 -23.12 -28.15
C TYR A 13 23.39 -24.33 -28.65
N GLY A 14 24.69 -24.12 -28.92
CA GLY A 14 25.57 -25.08 -29.57
C GLY A 14 26.19 -26.13 -28.64
N GLN A 15 26.57 -27.27 -29.22
CA GLN A 15 27.24 -28.37 -28.51
C GLN A 15 28.68 -27.98 -28.11
N ARG A 16 29.02 -28.03 -26.81
CA ARG A 16 30.43 -27.97 -26.37
C ARG A 16 31.11 -29.34 -26.55
N LYS A 17 32.27 -29.34 -27.22
CA LYS A 17 33.10 -30.53 -27.43
C LYS A 17 33.64 -31.07 -26.10
N LYS A 18 33.67 -32.41 -25.94
CA LYS A 18 34.48 -33.06 -24.90
C LYS A 18 35.97 -32.99 -25.30
N LEU A 19 36.82 -32.44 -24.43
CA LEU A 19 38.26 -32.61 -24.51
C LEU A 19 38.65 -33.99 -23.94
N LYS A 20 39.53 -34.71 -24.64
CA LYS A 20 40.22 -35.89 -24.10
C LYS A 20 41.57 -35.44 -23.55
N GLY A 21 41.83 -35.72 -22.27
CA GLY A 21 43.18 -35.72 -21.71
C GLY A 21 43.62 -37.15 -21.46
N ASN A 22 44.63 -37.62 -22.18
CA ASN A 22 45.31 -38.87 -21.85
C ASN A 22 46.47 -38.57 -20.90
N HIS A 23 46.53 -39.21 -19.73
CA HIS A 23 47.80 -39.45 -19.04
C HIS A 23 47.80 -40.86 -18.42
N SER A 24 48.99 -41.42 -18.33
CA SER A 24 49.25 -42.84 -18.08
C SER A 24 49.29 -43.20 -16.60
N ILE A 25 48.96 -44.47 -16.31
CA ILE A 25 49.02 -45.07 -14.98
C ILE A 25 50.47 -45.29 -14.56
N SER A 26 50.80 -44.97 -13.30
CA SER A 26 51.79 -45.72 -12.51
C SER A 26 51.08 -46.32 -11.30
N SER A 27 51.50 -47.52 -10.88
CA SER A 27 50.69 -48.42 -10.05
C SER A 27 51.20 -48.55 -8.61
N GLY A 28 50.29 -48.37 -7.64
CA GLY A 28 50.52 -48.70 -6.23
C GLY A 28 49.18 -49.02 -5.54
N ASN A 29 49.12 -50.18 -4.86
CA ASN A 29 48.01 -50.74 -4.06
C ASN A 29 46.59 -50.21 -4.32
N CYS A 30 45.82 -50.99 -5.08
CA CYS A 30 44.37 -50.85 -5.15
C CYS A 30 43.70 -51.29 -3.83
N LEU A 31 43.38 -50.34 -2.95
CA LEU A 31 42.11 -50.43 -2.23
C LEU A 31 40.96 -50.26 -3.24
N SER A 32 39.79 -50.82 -2.96
CA SER A 32 38.73 -50.89 -3.96
C SER A 32 38.13 -49.50 -4.21
N LYS A 33 37.71 -49.23 -5.45
CA LYS A 33 37.03 -47.96 -5.77
C LYS A 33 35.70 -47.78 -5.04
N ASN A 34 35.12 -48.84 -4.46
CA ASN A 34 33.84 -48.76 -3.75
C ASN A 34 34.01 -48.11 -2.36
N GLU A 35 35.09 -48.45 -1.64
CA GLU A 35 35.37 -47.94 -0.28
C GLU A 35 35.54 -46.40 -0.26
N LEU A 36 35.98 -45.80 -1.38
CA LEU A 36 36.10 -44.35 -1.52
C LEU A 36 34.77 -43.62 -1.82
N PHE A 37 33.73 -44.33 -2.28
CA PHE A 37 32.41 -43.74 -2.53
C PHE A 37 31.45 -43.85 -1.33
N GLU A 38 31.70 -44.76 -0.39
CA GLU A 38 30.90 -44.85 0.86
C GLU A 38 31.18 -43.71 1.86
N CYS A 39 32.25 -42.93 1.65
CA CYS A 39 32.66 -41.82 2.52
C CYS A 39 32.17 -40.43 2.07
N LEU A 40 31.36 -40.34 1.02
CA LEU A 40 30.74 -39.08 0.58
C LEU A 40 29.34 -38.93 1.20
N PRO A 41 29.01 -37.79 1.84
CA PRO A 41 27.68 -37.54 2.38
C PRO A 41 26.65 -37.45 1.25
N THR A 42 25.41 -37.89 1.51
CA THR A 42 24.33 -37.76 0.51
C THR A 42 23.96 -36.29 0.30
N ASP A 43 23.26 -35.96 -0.79
CA ASP A 43 22.81 -34.58 -1.05
C ASP A 43 21.99 -34.02 0.12
N THR A 44 21.14 -34.84 0.76
CA THR A 44 20.38 -34.47 1.96
C THR A 44 21.28 -34.24 3.17
N GLU A 45 22.28 -35.10 3.39
CA GLU A 45 23.25 -34.96 4.49
C GLU A 45 24.12 -33.71 4.33
N ALA A 46 24.62 -33.46 3.12
CA ALA A 46 25.33 -32.24 2.76
C ALA A 46 24.45 -30.98 2.94
N GLY A 47 23.17 -31.05 2.56
CA GLY A 47 22.19 -29.99 2.80
C GLY A 47 21.93 -29.71 4.29
N LEU A 48 21.88 -30.74 5.14
CA LEU A 48 21.75 -30.60 6.59
C LEU A 48 23.02 -30.00 7.21
N ILE A 49 24.21 -30.45 6.79
CA ILE A 49 25.50 -29.89 7.24
C ILE A 49 25.61 -28.41 6.84
N TYR A 50 25.19 -28.07 5.61
CA TYR A 50 25.13 -26.69 5.14
C TYR A 50 24.19 -25.83 6.01
N LEU A 51 22.95 -26.27 6.23
CA LEU A 51 21.98 -25.54 7.06
C LEU A 51 22.48 -25.34 8.50
N LYS A 52 23.11 -26.37 9.10
CA LYS A 52 23.74 -26.31 10.42
C LYS A 52 24.83 -25.25 10.50
N ASN A 53 25.75 -25.23 9.54
CA ASN A 53 26.94 -24.39 9.61
C ASN A 53 26.72 -22.95 9.11
N SER A 54 25.77 -22.73 8.20
CA SER A 54 25.62 -21.44 7.50
C SER A 54 24.31 -20.71 7.77
N VAL A 55 23.26 -21.39 8.25
CA VAL A 55 21.90 -20.81 8.39
C VAL A 55 21.42 -20.77 9.83
N PHE A 56 21.78 -21.74 10.68
CA PHE A 56 21.34 -21.76 12.08
C PHE A 56 22.16 -20.81 12.98
N PRO A 57 21.56 -19.76 13.59
CA PRO A 57 22.31 -18.70 14.24
C PRO A 57 22.65 -19.04 15.70
N LEU A 58 23.54 -20.02 15.93
CA LEU A 58 23.96 -20.48 17.28
C LEU A 58 24.30 -19.32 18.25
N ALA A 59 24.99 -18.29 17.75
CA ALA A 59 25.39 -17.13 18.54
C ALA A 59 24.20 -16.31 19.09
N LYS A 60 23.02 -16.34 18.44
CA LYS A 60 21.80 -15.64 18.92
C LYS A 60 21.08 -16.39 20.04
N PHE A 61 21.49 -17.62 20.33
CA PHE A 61 20.92 -18.46 21.39
C PHE A 61 21.94 -18.77 22.50
N GLU A 62 23.11 -18.11 22.52
CA GLU A 62 24.13 -18.23 23.59
C GLU A 62 24.58 -19.67 23.90
N GLY A 63 24.41 -20.60 22.93
CA GLY A 63 24.65 -22.03 23.12
C GLY A 63 23.66 -22.74 24.06
N LEU A 64 22.49 -22.14 24.32
CA LEU A 64 21.36 -22.70 25.09
C LEU A 64 20.53 -23.72 24.29
N LEU A 65 20.83 -23.90 23.00
CA LEU A 65 20.14 -24.79 22.07
C LEU A 65 21.15 -25.51 21.16
N PRO A 66 20.87 -26.76 20.73
CA PRO A 66 21.61 -27.42 19.66
C PRO A 66 21.25 -26.81 18.29
N PRO A 67 21.96 -27.18 17.20
CA PRO A 67 21.54 -26.83 15.84
C PRO A 67 20.19 -27.46 15.49
N ILE A 68 19.15 -26.63 15.32
CA ILE A 68 17.77 -27.06 15.07
C ILE A 68 17.39 -26.72 13.63
N LEU A 69 17.25 -27.75 12.80
CA LEU A 69 16.98 -27.59 11.37
C LEU A 69 15.52 -27.96 11.07
N LEU A 70 14.83 -27.20 10.23
CA LEU A 70 13.47 -27.54 9.79
C LEU A 70 13.56 -28.42 8.53
N VAL A 71 12.82 -29.54 8.47
CA VAL A 71 12.75 -30.36 7.25
C VAL A 71 12.26 -29.51 6.05
N ASN A 72 11.37 -28.55 6.32
CA ASN A 72 10.90 -27.57 5.33
C ASN A 72 12.01 -26.67 4.74
N GLN A 73 13.16 -26.48 5.41
CA GLN A 73 14.31 -25.78 4.84
C GLN A 73 15.07 -26.70 3.85
N VAL A 74 15.19 -27.99 4.14
CA VAL A 74 15.82 -28.96 3.23
C VAL A 74 15.07 -29.02 1.89
N TYR A 75 13.73 -29.00 1.94
CA TYR A 75 12.87 -28.91 0.74
C TYR A 75 13.02 -27.59 -0.07
N THR A 76 13.73 -26.57 0.43
CA THR A 76 14.05 -25.35 -0.35
C THR A 76 15.41 -25.43 -1.04
N ILE A 77 16.31 -26.30 -0.58
CA ILE A 77 17.62 -26.56 -1.20
C ILE A 77 17.49 -27.69 -2.22
N ILE A 78 16.77 -28.76 -1.88
CA ILE A 78 16.67 -30.00 -2.67
C ILE A 78 15.23 -30.15 -3.20
N SER A 79 15.08 -30.04 -4.52
CA SER A 79 13.77 -30.05 -5.20
C SER A 79 13.02 -31.39 -5.08
N ASN A 80 13.72 -32.51 -4.90
CA ASN A 80 13.13 -33.85 -4.86
C ASN A 80 12.80 -34.28 -3.42
N LYS A 81 11.64 -33.83 -2.92
CA LYS A 81 11.15 -34.15 -1.57
C LYS A 81 11.14 -35.65 -1.27
N THR A 82 10.71 -36.47 -2.22
CA THR A 82 10.63 -37.94 -2.07
C THR A 82 12.01 -38.60 -1.95
N ALA A 83 13.09 -37.96 -2.41
CA ALA A 83 14.46 -38.40 -2.13
C ALA A 83 14.89 -37.96 -0.72
N VAL A 84 14.66 -36.70 -0.36
CA VAL A 84 14.91 -36.15 0.99
C VAL A 84 14.26 -37.01 2.06
N ASP A 85 12.98 -37.38 1.92
CA ASP A 85 12.26 -38.20 2.90
C ASP A 85 12.87 -39.60 3.06
N LYS A 86 13.35 -40.21 1.96
CA LYS A 86 14.03 -41.52 1.99
C LYS A 86 15.40 -41.42 2.65
N GLU A 87 16.16 -40.37 2.34
CA GLU A 87 17.48 -40.15 2.92
C GLU A 87 17.42 -39.75 4.39
N LEU A 88 16.43 -38.95 4.82
CA LEU A 88 16.17 -38.65 6.23
C LEU A 88 15.84 -39.93 7.01
N ASN A 89 14.96 -40.79 6.49
CA ASN A 89 14.64 -42.08 7.13
C ASN A 89 15.86 -43.01 7.20
N LEU A 90 16.73 -43.01 6.18
CA LEU A 90 17.99 -43.78 6.18
C LEU A 90 19.01 -43.23 7.19
N LEU A 91 19.19 -41.90 7.27
CA LEU A 91 20.06 -41.26 8.25
C LEU A 91 19.54 -41.45 9.68
N GLN A 92 18.22 -41.52 9.87
CA GLN A 92 17.60 -41.85 11.15
C GLN A 92 17.81 -43.33 11.53
N SER A 93 17.66 -44.28 10.60
CA SER A 93 17.92 -45.70 10.88
C SER A 93 19.41 -46.01 11.12
N LYS A 94 20.31 -45.20 10.56
CA LYS A 94 21.75 -45.18 10.91
C LYS A 94 22.06 -44.48 12.25
N GLY A 95 21.07 -43.87 12.92
CA GLY A 95 21.26 -43.14 14.17
C GLY A 95 22.02 -41.80 14.06
N VAL A 96 22.23 -41.28 12.84
CA VAL A 96 23.01 -40.05 12.59
C VAL A 96 22.21 -38.79 12.97
N ILE A 97 20.89 -38.82 12.72
CA ILE A 97 19.98 -37.72 12.98
C ILE A 97 18.76 -38.17 13.78
N ARG A 98 18.12 -37.21 14.47
CA ARG A 98 16.86 -37.39 15.19
C ARG A 98 15.79 -36.47 14.63
N LEU A 99 14.61 -37.03 14.36
CA LEU A 99 13.40 -36.27 14.03
C LEU A 99 12.61 -35.91 15.30
N PHE A 100 12.16 -34.66 15.37
CA PHE A 100 11.32 -34.10 16.42
C PHE A 100 10.11 -33.39 15.84
N LYS A 101 8.99 -33.36 16.58
CA LYS A 101 7.81 -32.53 16.25
C LYS A 101 7.76 -31.33 17.19
N LEU A 102 7.46 -30.15 16.63
CA LEU A 102 7.32 -28.93 17.42
C LEU A 102 5.98 -28.91 18.16
N VAL A 103 6.03 -28.70 19.47
CA VAL A 103 4.84 -28.63 20.33
C VAL A 103 3.96 -27.47 19.88
N GLY A 104 2.76 -27.79 19.37
CA GLY A 104 1.79 -26.84 18.82
C GLY A 104 1.68 -26.82 17.29
N GLU A 105 2.63 -27.41 16.54
CA GLU A 105 2.60 -27.50 15.07
C GLU A 105 2.88 -28.95 14.62
N GLU A 106 1.87 -29.82 14.69
CA GLU A 106 2.04 -31.28 14.41
C GLU A 106 2.53 -31.60 12.98
N THR A 107 2.46 -30.65 12.06
CA THR A 107 2.91 -30.74 10.67
C THR A 107 4.37 -30.33 10.47
N VAL A 108 5.03 -29.73 11.46
CA VAL A 108 6.40 -29.23 11.35
C VAL A 108 7.38 -30.19 11.99
N LEU A 109 8.18 -30.84 11.14
CA LEU A 109 9.29 -31.70 11.55
C LEU A 109 10.61 -30.92 11.64
N VAL A 110 11.36 -31.23 12.68
CA VAL A 110 12.71 -30.74 13.00
C VAL A 110 13.71 -31.89 12.92
N VAL A 111 14.90 -31.60 12.41
CA VAL A 111 16.09 -32.46 12.41
C VAL A 111 17.13 -31.89 13.38
N ILE A 112 17.72 -32.75 14.21
CA ILE A 112 18.92 -32.45 15.01
C ILE A 112 19.90 -33.61 14.80
N PHE A 113 21.20 -33.34 14.65
CA PHE A 113 22.20 -34.40 14.60
C PHE A 113 22.33 -35.09 15.96
N PHE A 114 22.44 -36.41 15.99
CA PHE A 114 22.41 -37.17 17.24
C PHE A 114 23.63 -36.87 18.14
N LYS A 115 24.78 -36.56 17.53
CA LYS A 115 25.97 -36.06 18.24
C LYS A 115 25.67 -34.76 18.99
N ASP A 116 25.20 -33.72 18.29
CA ASP A 116 24.89 -32.41 18.87
C ASP A 116 23.84 -32.52 19.98
N LEU A 117 22.83 -33.38 19.77
CA LEU A 117 21.81 -33.69 20.77
C LEU A 117 22.41 -34.31 22.04
N THR A 118 23.32 -35.27 21.89
CA THR A 118 23.98 -35.94 23.02
C THR A 118 24.85 -34.95 23.81
N GLU A 119 25.66 -34.14 23.12
CA GLU A 119 26.48 -33.09 23.74
C GLU A 119 25.62 -32.04 24.48
N HIS A 120 24.49 -31.63 23.89
CA HIS A 120 23.54 -30.69 24.50
C HIS A 120 22.84 -31.27 25.74
N VAL A 121 22.45 -32.54 25.70
CA VAL A 121 21.79 -33.22 26.84
C VAL A 121 22.76 -33.40 28.00
N ILE A 122 24.02 -33.78 27.74
CA ILE A 122 25.06 -33.86 28.78
C ILE A 122 25.36 -32.48 29.40
N LYS A 123 25.29 -31.40 28.61
CA LYS A 123 25.53 -30.03 29.08
C LYS A 123 24.41 -29.46 29.97
N TYR A 124 23.14 -29.82 29.72
CA TYR A 124 21.98 -29.17 30.35
C TYR A 124 21.14 -30.06 31.27
N CYS A 125 21.31 -31.38 31.25
CA CYS A 125 20.61 -32.28 32.16
C CYS A 125 21.50 -32.70 33.34
N PRO A 126 20.95 -32.90 34.55
CA PRO A 126 21.71 -33.45 35.67
C PRO A 126 22.17 -34.88 35.38
N GLU A 127 23.36 -35.27 35.86
CA GLU A 127 23.89 -36.62 35.69
C GLU A 127 23.05 -37.67 36.41
N LYS A 128 22.07 -38.24 35.71
CA LYS A 128 21.23 -39.35 36.16
C LYS A 128 21.44 -40.58 35.28
N PRO A 129 21.54 -41.80 35.85
CA PRO A 129 21.75 -43.03 35.07
C PRO A 129 20.59 -43.29 34.10
N VAL A 130 19.39 -42.81 34.42
CA VAL A 130 18.20 -42.77 33.55
C VAL A 130 18.50 -42.15 32.19
N ILE A 131 19.15 -40.98 32.19
CA ILE A 131 19.35 -40.17 30.99
C ILE A 131 20.40 -40.84 30.09
N ASN A 132 21.47 -41.36 30.69
CA ASN A 132 22.48 -42.15 29.98
C ASN A 132 21.94 -43.50 29.47
N ARG A 133 20.90 -44.08 30.09
CA ARG A 133 20.17 -45.24 29.56
C ARG A 133 19.25 -44.83 28.39
N PHE A 134 18.49 -43.76 28.55
CA PHE A 134 17.56 -43.24 27.55
C PHE A 134 18.30 -42.83 26.26
N LEU A 135 19.41 -42.10 26.37
CA LEU A 135 20.26 -41.72 25.23
C LEU A 135 20.78 -42.93 24.45
N LYS A 136 21.04 -44.08 25.09
CA LYS A 136 21.50 -45.30 24.39
C LYS A 136 20.41 -45.98 23.57
N VAL A 137 19.14 -45.79 23.90
CA VAL A 137 18.00 -46.40 23.19
C VAL A 137 17.27 -45.39 22.26
N LEU A 138 17.50 -44.09 22.45
CA LEU A 138 16.94 -43.03 21.61
C LEU A 138 17.26 -43.15 20.10
N PRO A 139 18.38 -43.75 19.63
CA PRO A 139 18.58 -44.09 18.22
C PRO A 139 17.67 -45.22 17.71
N GLN A 140 17.27 -46.16 18.59
CA GLN A 140 16.58 -47.40 18.21
C GLN A 140 15.08 -47.17 17.98
N VAL A 141 14.46 -46.30 18.77
CA VAL A 141 13.07 -45.86 18.61
C VAL A 141 12.95 -45.04 17.33
N GLN A 142 12.22 -45.47 16.30
CA GLN A 142 12.08 -44.65 15.07
C GLN A 142 11.00 -43.55 15.21
N ASP A 143 9.97 -43.76 16.03
CA ASP A 143 8.87 -42.81 16.20
C ASP A 143 9.24 -41.51 16.94
N VAL A 144 8.48 -40.45 16.63
CA VAL A 144 8.62 -39.11 17.26
C VAL A 144 7.81 -38.98 18.56
N SER A 145 6.89 -39.92 18.82
CA SER A 145 6.19 -40.08 20.11
C SER A 145 6.36 -41.49 20.65
N VAL A 146 6.36 -41.63 21.97
CA VAL A 146 6.49 -42.90 22.68
C VAL A 146 5.31 -43.09 23.63
N GLU A 147 4.78 -44.31 23.70
CA GLU A 147 3.72 -44.66 24.66
C GLU A 147 4.25 -44.93 26.06
N LYS A 148 3.41 -44.64 27.07
CA LYS A 148 3.73 -44.91 28.48
C LYS A 148 3.91 -46.40 28.79
N ARG A 149 3.35 -47.29 27.96
CA ARG A 149 3.60 -48.75 27.99
C ARG A 149 5.03 -49.07 27.56
N PHE A 150 5.42 -48.67 26.35
CA PHE A 150 6.78 -48.85 25.83
C PHE A 150 7.87 -48.31 26.78
N LEU A 151 7.66 -47.13 27.40
CA LEU A 151 8.58 -46.57 28.40
C LEU A 151 8.76 -47.47 29.65
N ARG A 152 7.78 -48.30 29.99
CA ARG A 152 7.81 -49.19 31.18
C ARG A 152 8.19 -50.62 30.84
N GLU A 153 7.65 -51.16 29.75
CA GLU A 153 7.70 -52.58 29.39
C GLU A 153 9.00 -52.91 28.62
N GLU A 154 9.35 -52.11 27.61
CA GLU A 154 10.58 -52.30 26.81
C GLU A 154 11.80 -51.60 27.43
N LEU A 155 11.60 -50.44 28.08
CA LEU A 155 12.67 -49.60 28.63
C LEU A 155 12.86 -49.74 30.15
N GLY A 156 11.96 -50.42 30.85
CA GLY A 156 12.05 -50.70 32.28
C GLY A 156 12.01 -49.45 33.19
N LEU A 157 11.46 -48.33 32.74
CA LEU A 157 11.52 -47.06 33.49
C LEU A 157 10.42 -46.93 34.53
N LEU A 158 10.80 -46.54 35.75
CA LEU A 158 9.89 -46.20 36.84
C LEU A 158 9.20 -44.85 36.59
N GLU A 159 8.06 -44.59 37.25
CA GLU A 159 7.35 -43.30 37.08
C GLU A 159 8.17 -42.08 37.51
N GLN A 160 9.04 -42.24 38.52
CA GLN A 160 9.99 -41.22 38.95
C GLN A 160 11.04 -40.93 37.85
N GLU A 161 11.53 -41.97 37.17
CA GLU A 161 12.49 -41.85 36.06
C GLU A 161 11.84 -41.20 34.82
N ILE A 162 10.57 -41.51 34.54
CA ILE A 162 9.79 -40.83 33.48
C ILE A 162 9.54 -39.36 33.85
N SER A 163 9.24 -39.07 35.13
CA SER A 163 9.09 -37.70 35.62
C SER A 163 10.40 -36.90 35.53
N ASP A 164 11.55 -37.55 35.76
CA ASP A 164 12.87 -36.96 35.55
C ASP A 164 13.13 -36.62 34.08
N LEU A 165 12.80 -37.52 33.14
CA LEU A 165 12.93 -37.26 31.71
C LEU A 165 12.02 -36.12 31.23
N VAL A 166 10.82 -35.97 31.81
CA VAL A 166 9.95 -34.81 31.57
C VAL A 166 10.53 -33.53 32.18
N GLY A 167 11.01 -33.57 33.41
CA GLY A 167 11.65 -32.43 34.09
C GLY A 167 12.92 -31.93 33.39
N CYS A 168 13.66 -32.84 32.74
CA CYS A 168 14.83 -32.52 31.91
C CYS A 168 14.47 -32.03 30.49
N GLY A 169 13.18 -32.02 30.10
CA GLY A 169 12.74 -31.62 28.77
C GLY A 169 13.03 -32.63 27.65
N LEU A 170 13.37 -33.88 27.97
CA LEU A 170 13.56 -34.97 27.01
C LEU A 170 12.24 -35.61 26.57
N LEU A 171 11.22 -35.54 27.42
CA LEU A 171 9.85 -35.94 27.12
C LEU A 171 8.90 -34.76 27.34
N THR A 172 7.89 -34.63 26.49
CA THR A 172 6.79 -33.65 26.68
C THR A 172 5.46 -34.38 26.60
N LEU A 173 4.51 -34.06 27.48
CA LEU A 173 3.22 -34.74 27.54
C LEU A 173 2.43 -34.53 26.23
N ARG A 174 1.98 -35.62 25.60
CA ARG A 174 1.06 -35.59 24.45
C ARG A 174 -0.37 -35.96 24.86
N SER A 175 -0.51 -36.98 25.70
CA SER A 175 -1.77 -37.45 26.26
C SER A 175 -1.53 -38.17 27.58
N ALA A 176 -2.58 -38.60 28.28
CA ALA A 176 -2.46 -39.41 29.50
C ALA A 176 -1.69 -40.74 29.32
N ALA A 177 -1.54 -41.22 28.08
CA ALA A 177 -0.86 -42.48 27.74
C ALA A 177 0.35 -42.32 26.80
N SER A 178 0.70 -41.10 26.36
CA SER A 178 1.79 -40.90 25.39
C SER A 178 2.53 -39.57 25.54
N TYR A 179 3.79 -39.58 25.14
CA TYR A 179 4.73 -38.46 25.23
C TYR A 179 5.33 -38.18 23.85
N TRP A 180 5.56 -36.91 23.53
CA TRP A 180 6.48 -36.49 22.47
C TRP A 180 7.92 -36.64 22.95
N LEU A 181 8.80 -37.10 22.06
CA LEU A 181 10.24 -36.88 22.24
C LEU A 181 10.53 -35.39 22.09
N SER A 182 11.41 -34.87 22.93
CA SER A 182 11.82 -33.47 22.93
C SER A 182 13.30 -33.34 23.33
N PHE A 183 13.78 -32.11 23.45
CA PHE A 183 15.15 -31.79 23.87
C PHE A 183 15.16 -30.62 24.87
N PRO A 184 16.17 -30.53 25.75
CA PRO A 184 16.29 -29.47 26.74
C PRO A 184 16.25 -28.07 26.11
N ASN A 185 15.56 -27.13 26.77
CA ASN A 185 15.33 -25.74 26.34
C ASN A 185 14.51 -25.55 25.04
N SER A 186 13.92 -26.60 24.45
CA SER A 186 13.08 -26.53 23.23
C SER A 186 11.98 -25.45 23.25
N GLY A 187 11.46 -25.10 24.43
CA GLY A 187 10.53 -23.97 24.61
C GLY A 187 11.06 -22.61 24.14
N GLU A 188 12.36 -22.36 24.23
CA GLU A 188 12.97 -21.10 23.77
C GLU A 188 12.99 -21.00 22.23
N PHE A 189 13.30 -22.11 21.58
CA PHE A 189 13.20 -22.23 20.13
C PHE A 189 11.76 -22.00 19.66
N LEU A 190 10.78 -22.66 20.31
CA LEU A 190 9.35 -22.50 20.01
C LEU A 190 8.91 -21.04 20.17
N ARG A 191 9.27 -20.39 21.29
CA ARG A 191 8.96 -18.98 21.57
C ARG A 191 9.49 -18.06 20.47
N THR A 192 10.76 -18.24 20.09
CA THR A 192 11.40 -17.45 19.04
C THR A 192 10.81 -17.71 17.65
N TYR A 193 10.57 -18.98 17.30
CA TYR A 193 9.95 -19.42 16.05
C TYR A 193 8.55 -18.81 15.87
N PHE A 194 7.69 -18.91 16.88
CA PHE A 194 6.34 -18.34 16.81
C PHE A 194 6.34 -16.81 16.78
N LYS A 195 7.24 -16.12 17.51
CA LYS A 195 7.38 -14.65 17.44
C LYS A 195 7.81 -14.20 16.03
N GLY A 196 8.83 -14.84 15.46
CA GLY A 196 9.27 -14.57 14.08
C GLY A 196 8.17 -14.82 13.04
N ARG A 197 7.50 -15.98 13.09
CA ARG A 197 6.41 -16.34 12.16
C ARG A 197 5.23 -15.38 12.23
N LYS A 198 4.82 -14.93 13.43
CA LYS A 198 3.78 -13.91 13.60
C LYS A 198 4.19 -12.58 12.97
N SER A 199 5.40 -12.12 13.25
CA SER A 199 5.90 -10.82 12.75
C SER A 199 6.00 -10.79 11.21
N VAL A 200 6.54 -11.85 10.59
CA VAL A 200 6.59 -11.97 9.11
C VAL A 200 5.19 -11.97 8.49
N LEU A 201 4.23 -12.71 9.06
CA LEU A 201 2.85 -12.72 8.57
C LEU A 201 2.14 -11.37 8.76
N ARG A 202 2.48 -10.60 9.80
CA ARG A 202 1.99 -9.23 10.03
C ARG A 202 2.56 -8.26 9.01
N THR A 203 3.87 -8.30 8.74
CA THR A 203 4.52 -7.49 7.70
C THR A 203 3.92 -7.74 6.32
N ILE A 204 3.68 -9.01 5.95
CA ILE A 204 3.00 -9.36 4.69
C ILE A 204 1.57 -8.79 4.67
N LYS A 205 0.78 -8.96 5.74
CA LYS A 205 -0.58 -8.38 5.80
C LYS A 205 -0.60 -6.86 5.67
N LYS A 206 0.35 -6.16 6.32
CA LYS A 206 0.51 -4.70 6.27
C LYS A 206 1.03 -4.16 4.93
N SER A 207 1.67 -4.99 4.11
CA SER A 207 2.22 -4.56 2.83
C SER A 207 1.10 -4.09 1.89
N LYS A 208 1.41 -3.10 1.05
CA LYS A 208 0.41 -2.38 0.22
C LYS A 208 -0.39 -3.30 -0.72
N PHE A 209 0.21 -4.40 -1.15
CA PHE A 209 -0.41 -5.42 -2.02
C PHE A 209 -0.64 -6.76 -1.30
N SER A 210 -0.19 -6.88 -0.04
CA SER A 210 -0.08 -8.12 0.73
C SER A 210 0.83 -9.19 0.10
N GLU A 211 1.86 -8.69 -0.59
CA GLU A 211 2.95 -9.42 -1.24
C GLU A 211 4.30 -9.04 -0.61
N ILE A 212 5.37 -9.75 -0.98
CA ILE A 212 6.77 -9.43 -0.64
C ILE A 212 7.65 -9.67 -1.87
N LEU A 213 8.63 -8.80 -2.12
CA LEU A 213 9.50 -8.94 -3.29
C LEU A 213 10.39 -10.18 -3.14
N GLN A 214 10.68 -10.88 -4.24
CA GLN A 214 11.61 -12.03 -4.21
C GLN A 214 12.99 -11.70 -3.61
N PRO A 215 13.66 -10.56 -3.93
CA PRO A 215 14.93 -10.18 -3.28
C PRO A 215 14.81 -9.74 -1.81
N GLU A 216 13.60 -9.57 -1.26
CA GLU A 216 13.40 -9.31 0.18
C GLU A 216 13.18 -10.61 0.99
N LYS A 217 13.08 -11.76 0.31
CA LYS A 217 13.18 -13.05 0.99
C LYS A 217 14.64 -13.27 1.41
N PRO A 218 14.92 -13.90 2.56
CA PRO A 218 16.25 -14.47 2.78
C PRO A 218 16.54 -15.43 1.61
N PRO A 219 17.73 -15.35 0.99
CA PRO A 219 17.97 -16.02 -0.28
C PRO A 219 17.84 -17.55 -0.13
N PRO A 220 17.22 -18.26 -1.10
CA PRO A 220 17.37 -19.70 -1.19
C PRO A 220 18.84 -19.98 -1.50
N VAL A 221 19.60 -20.46 -0.51
CA VAL A 221 21.05 -20.47 -0.65
C VAL A 221 21.50 -21.63 -1.53
N HIS A 222 21.71 -21.32 -2.81
CA HIS A 222 22.43 -22.18 -3.73
C HIS A 222 23.94 -22.10 -3.41
N PRO A 223 24.67 -23.24 -3.26
CA PRO A 223 26.08 -23.24 -2.84
C PRO A 223 27.11 -22.60 -3.80
N THR A 224 26.68 -21.94 -4.87
CA THR A 224 27.51 -21.69 -6.06
C THR A 224 28.13 -20.28 -6.15
N GLU A 225 27.66 -19.31 -5.36
CA GLU A 225 28.04 -17.89 -5.49
C GLU A 225 28.97 -17.40 -4.36
N ILE A 226 30.17 -17.97 -4.28
CA ILE A 226 31.24 -17.56 -3.33
C ILE A 226 32.57 -17.22 -4.05
N LEU A 227 32.63 -17.32 -5.39
CA LEU A 227 33.90 -17.22 -6.16
C LEU A 227 34.03 -16.00 -7.10
N THR A 228 33.36 -14.88 -6.83
CA THR A 228 33.61 -13.59 -7.52
C THR A 228 33.49 -12.38 -6.58
N SER A 229 34.46 -12.21 -5.67
CA SER A 229 34.58 -11.02 -4.82
C SER A 229 36.03 -10.56 -4.64
N ILE A 230 36.73 -10.29 -5.75
CA ILE A 230 38.02 -9.58 -5.76
C ILE A 230 37.95 -8.45 -6.81
N SER A 231 37.64 -7.24 -6.33
CA SER A 231 37.96 -5.98 -7.00
C SER A 231 39.46 -5.66 -6.76
N PRO A 232 40.13 -4.80 -7.56
CA PRO A 232 39.87 -3.36 -7.51
C PRO A 232 40.10 -2.56 -8.83
N SER A 233 39.84 -1.24 -8.74
CA SER A 233 40.59 -0.07 -9.28
C SER A 233 41.60 -0.26 -10.44
N SER A 234 41.77 0.66 -11.40
CA SER A 234 41.51 2.13 -11.46
C SER A 234 41.05 2.51 -12.89
N ALA A 235 40.72 3.76 -13.30
CA ALA A 235 41.42 5.05 -13.16
C ALA A 235 40.42 6.21 -13.50
N VAL A 236 40.39 7.36 -12.80
CA VAL A 236 41.38 8.49 -12.80
C VAL A 236 41.32 9.25 -14.15
N GLU A 237 41.06 10.57 -14.24
CA GLU A 237 40.89 11.65 -13.24
C GLU A 237 40.19 12.93 -13.83
N LEU A 238 39.63 13.79 -12.96
CA LEU A 238 39.77 15.28 -12.82
C LEU A 238 39.74 16.24 -14.07
N ASN A 239 39.48 17.56 -13.98
CA ASN A 239 39.20 18.44 -12.82
C ASN A 239 38.40 19.75 -13.11
N THR A 240 37.77 20.27 -12.03
CA THR A 240 37.56 21.68 -11.60
C THR A 240 37.36 22.89 -12.55
N THR A 241 36.38 23.74 -12.15
CA THR A 241 36.39 25.23 -12.09
C THR A 241 36.41 26.08 -13.39
N SER A 242 35.86 27.31 -13.45
CA SER A 242 34.94 28.05 -12.53
C SER A 242 34.39 29.35 -13.14
N ALA A 243 33.22 29.79 -12.64
CA ALA A 243 32.88 31.18 -12.26
C ALA A 243 32.97 32.37 -13.26
N LEU A 244 31.81 33.05 -13.40
CA LEU A 244 31.62 34.50 -13.66
C LEU A 244 31.97 35.03 -15.08
N ALA A 245 31.38 36.12 -15.59
CA ALA A 245 30.10 36.79 -15.29
C ALA A 245 29.72 37.81 -16.38
N ASN A 246 28.45 38.25 -16.37
CA ASN A 246 27.88 39.48 -16.98
C ASN A 246 27.97 39.67 -18.51
N TYR A 247 26.84 40.03 -19.15
CA TYR A 247 26.61 41.42 -19.57
C TYR A 247 25.10 41.68 -19.79
N ALA A 248 24.73 42.93 -20.08
CA ALA A 248 23.35 43.42 -19.93
C ALA A 248 22.65 43.81 -21.25
N THR A 249 21.33 43.97 -21.11
CA THR A 249 20.37 44.79 -21.85
C THR A 249 20.91 45.89 -22.77
N GLU A 250 20.33 46.00 -23.97
CA GLU A 250 19.83 47.21 -24.64
C GLU A 250 18.95 46.76 -25.84
N ALA A 251 18.10 47.53 -26.51
CA ALA A 251 17.16 48.63 -26.20
C ALA A 251 16.74 49.26 -27.54
N GLY A 252 15.48 49.70 -27.68
CA GLY A 252 15.08 50.73 -28.66
C GLY A 252 14.67 50.28 -30.08
N VAL A 253 14.02 51.13 -30.89
CA VAL A 253 13.39 52.44 -30.57
C VAL A 253 12.15 52.69 -31.45
N SER A 254 11.25 53.52 -30.91
CA SER A 254 10.00 54.13 -31.39
C SER A 254 9.93 54.69 -32.82
N ILE A 255 8.72 55.14 -33.21
CA ILE A 255 8.46 56.49 -33.75
C ILE A 255 6.96 56.88 -33.52
N GLU A 256 6.64 58.18 -33.63
CA GLU A 256 5.38 58.84 -33.21
C GLU A 256 4.30 58.83 -34.35
N ASP A 257 3.18 59.57 -34.40
CA ASP A 257 2.93 61.01 -34.13
C ASP A 257 1.42 61.37 -33.91
N ARG A 258 1.05 62.67 -34.00
CA ARG A 258 -0.09 63.31 -33.29
C ARG A 258 -1.25 63.89 -34.15
N ARG A 259 -2.46 63.76 -33.57
CA ARG A 259 -3.60 64.73 -33.47
C ARG A 259 -4.01 65.67 -34.63
N LYS A 260 -5.26 65.52 -35.10
CA LYS A 260 -6.36 66.53 -35.19
C LYS A 260 -7.71 65.84 -35.49
N GLY A 261 -8.92 66.43 -35.48
CA GLY A 261 -9.37 67.84 -35.25
C GLY A 261 -9.96 68.48 -36.53
N GLU A 262 -11.11 69.18 -36.57
CA GLU A 262 -12.10 69.55 -35.53
C GLU A 262 -13.59 69.37 -36.04
N ASP A 263 -14.53 70.30 -35.75
CA ASP A 263 -16.02 70.20 -35.81
C ASP A 263 -16.65 70.80 -37.12
N GLU A 264 -17.97 71.04 -37.36
CA GLU A 264 -19.26 71.04 -36.62
C GLU A 264 -20.49 70.91 -37.60
N ALA A 265 -21.71 70.53 -37.16
CA ALA A 265 -22.98 70.73 -37.91
C ALA A 265 -24.29 70.54 -37.06
N SER A 266 -25.39 71.17 -37.51
CA SER A 266 -26.66 71.39 -36.77
C SER A 266 -27.82 70.39 -37.01
N GLY A 267 -28.82 70.38 -36.10
CA GLY A 267 -30.11 69.70 -36.26
C GLY A 267 -31.04 69.82 -35.03
N SER A 268 -32.33 70.12 -35.22
CA SER A 268 -33.32 70.41 -34.15
C SER A 268 -34.48 69.41 -34.13
N ASP A 269 -35.03 69.10 -32.95
CA ASP A 269 -36.41 68.54 -32.85
C ASP A 269 -37.10 68.84 -31.49
N LEU A 270 -38.42 68.57 -31.43
CA LEU A 270 -39.38 69.05 -30.43
C LEU A 270 -39.36 68.31 -29.07
N THR A 271 -39.87 68.99 -28.04
CA THR A 271 -40.02 68.47 -26.68
C THR A 271 -41.32 67.69 -26.48
N MET A 272 -41.20 66.42 -26.09
CA MET A 272 -42.26 65.65 -25.42
C MET A 272 -42.02 65.62 -23.91
N SER A 273 -43.10 65.80 -23.13
CA SER A 273 -43.02 65.82 -21.65
C SER A 273 -42.81 64.41 -21.09
N THR A 274 -41.54 64.02 -20.99
CA THR A 274 -41.15 62.73 -20.41
C THR A 274 -41.01 62.88 -18.90
N THR A 275 -41.68 62.02 -18.12
CA THR A 275 -41.38 61.88 -16.68
C THR A 275 -39.88 61.62 -16.49
N PRO A 276 -39.18 62.29 -15.56
CA PRO A 276 -37.74 62.24 -15.48
C PRO A 276 -37.23 60.81 -15.27
N ILE A 277 -36.49 60.29 -16.26
CA ILE A 277 -35.92 58.94 -16.22
C ILE A 277 -34.78 58.94 -15.19
N VAL A 278 -35.07 58.50 -13.98
CA VAL A 278 -34.10 58.40 -12.88
C VAL A 278 -33.10 57.28 -13.18
N ARG A 279 -32.03 57.61 -13.90
CA ARG A 279 -30.89 56.71 -14.12
C ARG A 279 -30.10 56.59 -12.80
N VAL A 280 -29.93 55.36 -12.32
CA VAL A 280 -29.20 55.05 -11.09
C VAL A 280 -28.02 54.15 -11.43
N ASN A 281 -26.81 54.69 -11.31
CA ASN A 281 -25.58 53.93 -11.57
C ASN A 281 -25.43 52.79 -10.53
N ARG A 282 -25.01 51.62 -11.01
CA ARG A 282 -24.62 50.48 -10.18
C ARG A 282 -23.39 50.81 -9.31
N GLU A 283 -23.37 50.29 -8.07
CA GLU A 283 -22.18 50.35 -7.21
C GLU A 283 -21.08 49.45 -7.81
N THR A 284 -19.83 49.90 -7.77
CA THR A 284 -18.69 49.17 -8.35
C THR A 284 -17.77 48.63 -7.26
N CYS A 285 -17.07 47.53 -7.56
CA CYS A 285 -16.06 46.97 -6.67
C CYS A 285 -14.77 46.64 -7.44
N SER A 286 -13.63 46.80 -6.78
CA SER A 286 -12.38 46.22 -7.24
C SER A 286 -12.52 44.69 -7.35
N TYR A 287 -11.74 44.10 -8.26
CA TYR A 287 -11.73 42.67 -8.50
C TYR A 287 -10.35 42.26 -9.00
N GLU A 288 -9.83 41.16 -8.46
CA GLU A 288 -8.57 40.54 -8.86
C GLU A 288 -8.81 39.03 -9.01
N ASN A 289 -8.31 38.43 -10.09
CA ASN A 289 -8.49 37.00 -10.32
C ASN A 289 -7.30 36.18 -9.78
N LEU A 290 -7.46 35.64 -8.56
CA LEU A 290 -6.47 34.77 -7.93
C LEU A 290 -6.59 33.27 -8.36
N SER A 291 -7.35 32.96 -9.42
CA SER A 291 -7.56 31.57 -9.87
C SER A 291 -6.36 30.94 -10.60
N GLN A 292 -5.26 31.67 -10.81
CA GLN A 292 -4.15 31.25 -11.68
C GLN A 292 -3.58 29.87 -11.32
N ARG A 293 -3.58 29.48 -10.04
CA ARG A 293 -3.13 28.15 -9.56
C ARG A 293 -3.93 26.96 -10.11
N PHE A 294 -5.09 27.20 -10.71
CA PHE A 294 -5.93 26.18 -11.34
C PHE A 294 -5.77 26.14 -12.87
N LEU A 295 -5.13 27.15 -13.48
CA LEU A 295 -4.90 27.20 -14.92
C LEU A 295 -3.73 26.28 -15.30
N HIS A 296 -4.02 25.27 -16.13
CA HIS A 296 -3.01 24.32 -16.63
C HIS A 296 -2.70 24.64 -18.10
N GLN A 297 -1.55 25.28 -18.34
CA GLN A 297 -1.09 25.66 -19.69
C GLN A 297 -0.73 24.44 -20.55
N THR A 298 -0.09 23.43 -19.94
CA THR A 298 0.21 22.14 -20.56
C THR A 298 -0.52 21.02 -19.83
N LYS A 299 -0.90 19.96 -20.55
CA LYS A 299 -1.64 18.81 -20.01
C LYS A 299 -0.88 17.52 -20.31
N ASP A 300 -0.21 17.01 -19.29
CA ASP A 300 0.47 15.72 -19.33
C ASP A 300 -0.40 14.65 -18.67
N PHE A 301 -0.80 13.64 -19.46
CA PHE A 301 -1.63 12.52 -19.02
C PHE A 301 -0.83 11.21 -18.81
N GLY A 302 0.50 11.22 -19.00
CA GLY A 302 1.35 10.04 -18.78
C GLY A 302 1.64 9.75 -17.30
N LYS A 303 1.40 10.71 -16.40
CA LYS A 303 1.69 10.59 -14.95
C LYS A 303 0.61 9.80 -14.20
N GLN A 304 1.01 8.68 -13.59
CA GLN A 304 0.14 7.89 -12.70
C GLN A 304 -0.28 8.67 -11.45
N PHE A 305 -1.52 8.47 -10.97
CA PHE A 305 -2.13 9.24 -9.87
C PHE A 305 -1.43 9.14 -8.49
N ALA A 306 -0.50 8.20 -8.29
CA ALA A 306 0.19 8.00 -7.01
C ALA A 306 0.88 9.28 -6.48
N HIS A 307 1.44 10.11 -7.37
CA HIS A 307 2.10 11.37 -7.00
C HIS A 307 1.17 12.34 -6.26
N ILE A 308 -0.13 12.36 -6.58
CA ILE A 308 -1.13 13.23 -5.95
C ILE A 308 -1.28 12.88 -4.46
N TYR A 309 -1.26 11.59 -4.13
CA TYR A 309 -1.38 11.12 -2.74
C TYR A 309 -0.10 11.37 -1.94
N ALA A 310 1.08 11.14 -2.53
CA ALA A 310 2.36 11.43 -1.89
C ALA A 310 2.52 12.93 -1.56
N VAL A 311 2.22 13.82 -2.53
CA VAL A 311 2.25 15.28 -2.30
C VAL A 311 1.19 15.70 -1.27
N ARG A 312 -0.01 15.11 -1.30
CA ARG A 312 -1.08 15.40 -0.32
C ARG A 312 -0.65 15.02 1.10
N LEU A 313 -0.16 13.80 1.32
CA LEU A 313 0.30 13.33 2.63
C LEU A 313 1.45 14.19 3.15
N SER A 314 2.46 14.46 2.31
CA SER A 314 3.60 15.33 2.62
C SER A 314 3.18 16.73 3.08
N LYS A 315 2.35 17.43 2.28
CA LYS A 315 1.89 18.80 2.62
C LYS A 315 0.96 18.83 3.83
N MET A 316 0.12 17.80 4.01
CA MET A 316 -0.84 17.74 5.13
C MET A 316 -0.19 17.33 6.45
N ARG A 317 0.88 16.50 6.44
CA ARG A 317 1.56 16.05 7.67
C ARG A 317 2.02 17.22 8.54
N GLY A 318 2.57 18.29 7.96
CA GLY A 318 2.96 19.49 8.71
C GLY A 318 1.78 20.24 9.37
N LEU A 319 0.61 20.26 8.74
CA LEU A 319 -0.61 20.87 9.30
C LEU A 319 -1.20 20.00 10.42
N ILE A 320 -1.21 18.69 10.21
CA ILE A 320 -1.75 17.71 11.17
C ILE A 320 -0.83 17.60 12.39
N MET A 321 0.50 17.60 12.22
CA MET A 321 1.44 17.59 13.34
C MET A 321 1.21 18.75 14.31
N ARG A 322 0.95 19.98 13.82
CA ARG A 322 0.57 21.11 14.71
C ARG A 322 -0.67 20.81 15.54
N ARG A 323 -1.66 20.10 14.99
CA ARG A 323 -2.90 19.69 15.69
C ARG A 323 -2.69 18.52 16.65
N VAL A 324 -1.82 17.57 16.33
CA VAL A 324 -1.37 16.48 17.23
C VAL A 324 -0.75 17.06 18.50
N HIS A 325 0.25 17.96 18.36
CA HIS A 325 0.91 18.59 19.50
C HIS A 325 -0.04 19.45 20.35
N GLN A 326 -1.07 20.03 19.74
CA GLN A 326 -2.10 20.83 20.44
C GLN A 326 -3.17 19.98 21.14
N LYS A 327 -3.53 18.80 20.60
CA LYS A 327 -4.63 17.97 21.14
C LYS A 327 -4.15 16.96 22.18
N TRP A 328 -2.99 16.35 21.95
CA TRP A 328 -2.47 15.26 22.78
C TRP A 328 -1.14 15.60 23.48
N GLY A 329 -0.53 16.73 23.15
CA GLY A 329 0.71 17.24 23.75
C GLY A 329 1.97 16.93 22.93
N LYS A 330 3.06 17.65 23.21
CA LYS A 330 4.32 17.56 22.44
C LYS A 330 5.05 16.22 22.61
N ASN A 331 4.81 15.50 23.70
CA ASN A 331 5.51 14.26 24.04
C ASN A 331 4.79 13.00 23.55
N THR A 332 3.71 13.15 22.77
CA THR A 332 2.96 12.02 22.20
C THR A 332 3.81 11.31 21.15
N PRO A 333 4.06 9.98 21.25
CA PRO A 333 4.87 9.28 20.26
C PRO A 333 4.12 9.19 18.94
N VAL A 334 4.63 9.89 17.91
CA VAL A 334 4.18 9.77 16.53
C VAL A 334 5.03 8.69 15.86
N LYS A 335 4.38 7.70 15.23
CA LYS A 335 5.03 6.55 14.58
C LYS A 335 4.58 6.39 13.13
N THR A 336 5.43 5.82 12.28
CA THR A 336 5.00 5.23 10.99
C THR A 336 4.34 3.86 11.21
N LEU A 337 3.62 3.32 10.22
CA LEU A 337 2.98 2.00 10.32
C LEU A 337 4.00 0.85 10.45
N ALA A 338 5.22 1.06 9.94
CA ALA A 338 6.35 0.14 10.04
C ALA A 338 6.97 0.08 11.45
N GLU A 339 6.83 1.14 12.27
CA GLU A 339 7.34 1.22 13.64
C GLU A 339 6.37 0.63 14.71
N LEU A 340 5.20 0.15 14.28
CA LEU A 340 4.21 -0.49 15.14
C LEU A 340 4.58 -1.96 15.40
N GLN A 341 5.24 -2.19 16.53
CA GLN A 341 5.78 -3.50 16.96
C GLN A 341 4.73 -4.46 17.56
N ASP A 342 5.13 -5.70 17.82
CA ASP A 342 4.22 -6.79 18.19
C ASP A 342 3.70 -6.81 19.63
N ASP A 343 4.41 -6.24 20.61
CA ASP A 343 4.09 -6.35 22.05
C ASP A 343 3.49 -5.07 22.68
N ASP A 344 3.47 -3.95 21.96
CA ASP A 344 3.19 -2.63 22.54
C ASP A 344 1.70 -2.24 22.53
N ARG A 345 1.05 -2.28 23.70
CA ARG A 345 -0.16 -1.45 23.98
C ARG A 345 0.18 0.04 24.15
N ILE A 346 1.38 0.49 23.73
CA ILE A 346 1.80 1.88 23.79
C ILE A 346 0.93 2.69 22.83
N LYS A 347 0.15 3.61 23.39
CA LYS A 347 -0.68 4.53 22.60
C LYS A 347 0.23 5.45 21.79
N CYS A 348 0.08 5.42 20.48
CA CYS A 348 0.86 6.21 19.54
C CYS A 348 -0.05 6.87 18.50
N VAL A 349 0.51 7.87 17.82
CA VAL A 349 -0.17 8.61 16.77
C VAL A 349 0.36 8.18 15.41
N VAL A 350 -0.53 7.83 14.49
CA VAL A 350 -0.18 7.59 13.08
C VAL A 350 -0.81 8.66 12.21
N ILE A 351 -0.02 9.24 11.29
CA ILE A 351 -0.50 10.18 10.27
C ILE A 351 -0.46 9.52 8.90
N GLY A 352 -1.64 9.37 8.30
CA GLY A 352 -1.81 8.72 6.99
C GLY A 352 -3.04 9.22 6.23
N THR A 353 -3.25 8.65 5.05
CA THR A 353 -4.40 8.90 4.19
C THR A 353 -5.45 7.80 4.39
N LEU A 354 -6.70 8.18 4.61
CA LEU A 354 -7.81 7.24 4.71
C LEU A 354 -8.17 6.67 3.34
N PHE A 355 -8.23 5.35 3.23
CA PHE A 355 -8.82 4.60 2.13
C PHE A 355 -10.06 3.86 2.64
N LYS A 356 -11.23 4.24 2.15
CA LYS A 356 -12.48 3.50 2.38
C LYS A 356 -12.61 2.44 1.29
N HIS A 357 -12.43 1.18 1.68
CA HIS A 357 -12.71 0.02 0.84
C HIS A 357 -14.22 -0.19 0.85
N GLN A 358 -14.86 0.08 -0.30
CA GLN A 358 -16.31 0.05 -0.45
C GLN A 358 -16.75 -1.19 -1.22
N GLU A 359 -17.65 -1.97 -0.63
CA GLU A 359 -18.11 -3.24 -1.21
C GLU A 359 -18.93 -3.03 -2.49
N LEU A 360 -19.81 -2.02 -2.49
CA LEU A 360 -20.77 -1.76 -3.56
C LEU A 360 -20.21 -0.87 -4.67
N LYS A 361 -18.94 -0.45 -4.58
CA LYS A 361 -18.31 0.46 -5.54
C LYS A 361 -18.03 -0.26 -6.87
N PRO A 362 -18.39 0.33 -8.02
CA PRO A 362 -18.13 -0.28 -9.32
C PRO A 362 -16.62 -0.45 -9.57
N SER A 363 -16.27 -1.56 -10.23
CA SER A 363 -14.89 -1.92 -10.56
C SER A 363 -14.81 -2.27 -12.04
N ILE A 364 -14.00 -1.51 -12.79
CA ILE A 364 -13.80 -1.66 -14.24
C ILE A 364 -13.30 -3.08 -14.58
N LEU A 365 -12.43 -3.66 -13.73
CA LEU A 365 -11.93 -5.03 -13.92
C LEU A 365 -13.03 -6.08 -13.73
N LYS A 366 -14.00 -5.82 -12.86
CA LYS A 366 -15.16 -6.69 -12.67
C LYS A 366 -16.13 -6.57 -13.85
N GLU A 367 -16.41 -5.34 -14.27
CA GLU A 367 -17.23 -5.01 -15.44
C GLU A 367 -16.72 -5.70 -16.72
N ILE A 368 -15.42 -5.59 -17.03
CA ILE A 368 -14.79 -6.29 -18.17
C ILE A 368 -14.83 -7.82 -18.00
N SER A 369 -14.63 -8.34 -16.78
CA SER A 369 -14.68 -9.79 -16.53
C SER A 369 -16.10 -10.39 -16.61
N GLU A 370 -17.14 -9.56 -16.49
CA GLU A 370 -18.55 -9.95 -16.49
C GLU A 370 -19.28 -9.56 -17.80
N GLU A 371 -18.58 -8.89 -18.72
CA GLU A 371 -19.08 -8.32 -20.00
C GLU A 371 -19.72 -9.36 -20.94
N HIS A 372 -19.44 -10.65 -20.74
CA HIS A 372 -20.03 -11.76 -21.51
C HIS A 372 -21.29 -12.38 -20.88
N GLN A 373 -21.73 -11.97 -19.68
CA GLN A 373 -22.80 -12.68 -18.95
C GLN A 373 -23.83 -11.81 -18.19
N LEU A 374 -23.64 -10.50 -18.03
CA LEU A 374 -24.55 -9.69 -17.21
C LEU A 374 -25.59 -8.86 -17.98
N LEU A 375 -26.84 -8.99 -17.51
CA LEU A 375 -27.87 -7.96 -17.64
C LEU A 375 -27.42 -6.68 -16.89
N PRO A 376 -27.73 -5.48 -17.41
CA PRO A 376 -27.28 -4.23 -16.79
C PRO A 376 -27.89 -4.04 -15.40
N GLN A 377 -27.04 -3.94 -14.37
CA GLN A 377 -27.50 -3.60 -13.02
C GLN A 377 -28.01 -2.15 -12.97
N PRO A 378 -29.05 -1.85 -12.16
CA PRO A 378 -29.53 -0.48 -11.99
C PRO A 378 -28.44 0.42 -11.40
N SER A 379 -28.33 1.64 -11.95
CA SER A 379 -27.35 2.63 -11.52
C SER A 379 -27.60 3.07 -10.07
N ARG A 380 -26.68 2.71 -9.17
CA ARG A 380 -26.78 3.05 -7.74
C ARG A 380 -26.34 4.50 -7.50
N THR A 381 -27.12 5.26 -6.75
CA THR A 381 -26.79 6.63 -6.32
C THR A 381 -25.87 6.66 -5.09
N HIS A 382 -25.83 5.57 -4.32
CA HIS A 382 -25.00 5.41 -3.12
C HIS A 382 -24.21 4.10 -3.16
N PHE A 383 -22.99 4.14 -2.63
CA PHE A 383 -22.04 3.01 -2.63
C PHE A 383 -21.54 2.66 -1.22
N GLY A 384 -22.29 3.05 -0.18
CA GLY A 384 -21.99 2.69 1.21
C GLY A 384 -22.58 1.32 1.56
N SER A 385 -21.83 0.52 2.33
CA SER A 385 -22.26 -0.74 2.92
C SER A 385 -21.85 -0.80 4.40
N GLU A 386 -22.59 -1.54 5.23
CA GLU A 386 -22.13 -1.95 6.56
C GLU A 386 -20.90 -2.87 6.47
N GLY A 387 -20.65 -3.48 5.31
CA GLY A 387 -19.44 -4.24 4.99
C GLY A 387 -18.22 -3.39 4.60
N ASP A 388 -18.36 -2.05 4.49
CA ASP A 388 -17.28 -1.15 4.13
C ASP A 388 -16.16 -1.15 5.19
N LYS A 389 -14.90 -1.12 4.75
CA LYS A 389 -13.73 -1.15 5.65
C LYS A 389 -12.93 0.13 5.54
N LEU A 390 -12.55 0.69 6.69
CA LEU A 390 -11.66 1.84 6.76
C LEU A 390 -10.20 1.38 6.91
N ILE A 391 -9.34 1.88 6.05
CA ILE A 391 -7.91 1.58 6.03
C ILE A 391 -7.15 2.91 6.11
N LEU A 392 -6.03 2.93 6.83
CA LEU A 392 -5.08 4.04 6.84
C LEU A 392 -3.83 3.61 6.07
N GLU A 393 -3.43 4.41 5.07
CA GLU A 393 -2.19 4.24 4.30
C GLU A 393 -1.17 5.30 4.68
N ASP A 394 0.08 4.92 4.90
CA ASP A 394 1.23 5.84 4.93
C ASP A 394 2.06 5.73 3.63
N GLU A 395 3.33 6.13 3.65
CA GLU A 395 4.23 6.01 2.51
C GLU A 395 4.48 4.55 2.05
N LEU A 396 4.43 3.57 2.96
CA LEU A 396 4.96 2.20 2.74
C LEU A 396 3.93 1.10 3.00
N GLN A 397 3.05 1.28 3.98
CA GLN A 397 2.18 0.23 4.51
C GLN A 397 0.72 0.70 4.63
N ARG A 398 -0.15 -0.26 4.96
CA ARG A 398 -1.57 -0.05 5.21
C ARG A 398 -2.01 -0.80 6.47
N ILE A 399 -2.94 -0.23 7.23
CA ILE A 399 -3.55 -0.88 8.40
C ILE A 399 -5.06 -0.68 8.41
N THR A 400 -5.82 -1.69 8.83
CA THR A 400 -7.28 -1.56 8.99
C THR A 400 -7.59 -0.82 10.29
N LEU A 401 -8.42 0.22 10.22
CA LEU A 401 -8.88 0.97 11.38
C LEU A 401 -10.18 0.35 11.95
N VAL A 402 -10.30 0.35 13.27
CA VAL A 402 -11.49 -0.02 14.03
C VAL A 402 -11.60 0.86 15.29
N GLY A 403 -12.78 0.99 15.89
CA GLY A 403 -13.00 1.83 17.07
C GLY A 403 -13.67 3.17 16.75
N ALA A 404 -13.19 4.26 17.34
CA ALA A 404 -13.91 5.54 17.41
C ALA A 404 -14.14 6.26 16.07
N LEU A 405 -13.41 5.92 15.01
CA LEU A 405 -13.55 6.56 13.69
C LEU A 405 -14.50 5.77 12.79
N SER A 406 -15.76 6.21 12.71
CA SER A 406 -16.80 5.56 11.89
C SER A 406 -16.53 5.65 10.39
N VAL A 407 -16.59 4.49 9.71
CA VAL A 407 -16.45 4.34 8.25
C VAL A 407 -17.55 5.07 7.45
N HIS A 408 -18.68 5.42 8.08
CA HIS A 408 -19.79 6.14 7.43
C HIS A 408 -19.58 7.66 7.44
N SER A 409 -18.73 8.17 8.35
CA SER A 409 -18.45 9.60 8.53
C SER A 409 -17.28 10.13 7.68
N VAL A 410 -16.65 9.27 6.87
CA VAL A 410 -15.39 9.56 6.16
C VAL A 410 -15.42 9.10 4.70
N VAL A 411 -14.55 9.71 3.89
CA VAL A 411 -14.36 9.38 2.46
C VAL A 411 -12.88 9.16 2.13
N THR A 412 -12.62 8.40 1.07
CA THR A 412 -11.26 8.10 0.59
C THR A 412 -10.48 9.36 0.22
N GLY A 413 -9.21 9.43 0.62
CA GLY A 413 -8.27 10.49 0.27
C GLY A 413 -8.16 11.62 1.30
N VAL A 414 -8.91 11.57 2.40
CA VAL A 414 -8.75 12.49 3.55
C VAL A 414 -7.48 12.11 4.33
N VAL A 415 -6.67 13.09 4.74
CA VAL A 415 -5.48 12.85 5.57
C VAL A 415 -5.80 13.24 7.03
N CYS A 416 -5.44 12.37 7.98
CA CYS A 416 -5.69 12.57 9.40
C CYS A 416 -4.57 12.01 10.28
N ALA A 417 -4.59 12.39 11.56
CA ALA A 417 -3.94 11.64 12.62
C ALA A 417 -4.96 10.79 13.36
N VAL A 418 -4.59 9.55 13.69
CA VAL A 418 -5.32 8.68 14.64
C VAL A 418 -4.43 8.41 15.86
N LEU A 419 -5.01 8.45 17.05
CA LEU A 419 -4.40 8.04 18.31
C LEU A 419 -4.98 6.67 18.70
N GLY A 420 -4.12 5.74 19.08
CA GLY A 420 -4.52 4.39 19.43
C GLY A 420 -3.35 3.43 19.54
N HIS A 421 -3.63 2.13 19.45
CA HIS A 421 -2.64 1.06 19.51
C HIS A 421 -3.01 -0.04 18.50
N GLU A 422 -2.05 -0.91 18.14
CA GLU A 422 -2.33 -2.06 17.26
C GLU A 422 -2.79 -3.27 18.08
N ASP A 423 -3.79 -4.00 17.60
CA ASP A 423 -4.32 -5.21 18.22
C ASP A 423 -3.52 -6.47 17.82
N CYS A 424 -3.80 -7.58 18.49
CA CYS A 424 -3.17 -8.87 18.19
C CYS A 424 -3.56 -9.47 16.81
N ASN A 425 -4.47 -8.84 16.06
CA ASN A 425 -4.92 -9.26 14.74
C ASN A 425 -4.25 -8.47 13.60
N GLY A 426 -3.54 -7.37 13.91
CA GLY A 426 -2.96 -6.46 12.93
C GLY A 426 -3.91 -5.33 12.49
N LYS A 427 -4.84 -4.92 13.35
CA LYS A 427 -5.73 -3.76 13.17
C LYS A 427 -5.35 -2.65 14.14
N PHE A 428 -5.57 -1.40 13.75
CA PHE A 428 -5.34 -0.26 14.64
C PHE A 428 -6.65 0.10 15.39
N MET A 429 -6.61 -0.03 16.71
CA MET A 429 -7.68 0.38 17.62
C MET A 429 -7.64 1.89 17.80
N VAL A 430 -8.44 2.63 17.03
CA VAL A 430 -8.58 4.09 17.13
C VAL A 430 -9.37 4.44 18.38
N GLU A 431 -8.72 5.14 19.30
CA GLU A 431 -9.35 5.70 20.50
C GLU A 431 -9.82 7.14 20.24
N ASP A 432 -9.04 7.91 19.48
CA ASP A 432 -9.31 9.31 19.13
C ASP A 432 -8.64 9.68 17.79
N PHE A 433 -9.05 10.78 17.18
CA PHE A 433 -8.51 11.26 15.90
C PHE A 433 -8.47 12.79 15.80
N VAL A 434 -7.68 13.33 14.87
CA VAL A 434 -7.66 14.75 14.57
C VAL A 434 -7.40 15.05 13.08
N TRP A 435 -8.20 15.96 12.53
CA TRP A 435 -8.10 16.46 11.17
C TRP A 435 -7.07 17.58 11.04
N ALA A 436 -6.65 17.89 9.81
CA ALA A 436 -5.98 19.15 9.54
C ALA A 436 -6.90 20.34 9.90
N SER A 437 -6.31 21.41 10.42
CA SER A 437 -7.05 22.64 10.71
C SER A 437 -7.48 23.35 9.41
N VAL A 438 -8.55 24.14 9.51
CA VAL A 438 -8.75 25.29 8.62
C VAL A 438 -7.50 26.19 8.71
N PRO A 439 -7.04 26.80 7.59
CA PRO A 439 -6.01 27.85 7.63
C PRO A 439 -6.37 29.00 8.60
N GLU A 440 -5.39 29.84 8.90
CA GLU A 440 -5.56 30.97 9.82
C GLU A 440 -6.74 31.87 9.37
N VAL A 441 -7.60 32.19 10.34
CA VAL A 441 -8.85 32.92 10.07
C VAL A 441 -8.51 34.35 9.71
N ILE A 442 -8.89 34.78 8.50
CA ILE A 442 -8.77 36.17 8.08
C ILE A 442 -9.59 37.04 9.03
N HIS A 443 -8.91 37.78 9.91
CA HIS A 443 -9.54 38.61 10.93
C HIS A 443 -10.41 39.68 10.28
N ARG A 444 -11.74 39.56 10.48
CA ARG A 444 -12.71 40.62 10.22
C ARG A 444 -12.60 41.67 11.35
N PRO A 445 -12.94 42.95 11.14
CA PRO A 445 -13.92 43.46 10.18
C PRO A 445 -13.40 43.62 8.75
N LEU A 446 -14.10 42.96 7.81
CA LEU A 446 -14.22 43.51 6.46
C LEU A 446 -15.06 44.80 6.60
N LYS A 447 -14.44 45.97 6.57
CA LYS A 447 -15.15 47.25 6.44
C LYS A 447 -15.76 47.32 5.04
N ALA A 448 -16.93 46.74 4.85
CA ALA A 448 -17.72 46.90 3.64
C ALA A 448 -18.10 48.39 3.51
N PRO A 449 -17.65 49.12 2.46
CA PRO A 449 -17.93 50.57 2.35
C PRO A 449 -19.41 50.89 2.13
N SER A 450 -20.18 49.90 1.68
CA SER A 450 -21.63 49.94 1.49
C SER A 450 -22.22 48.55 1.72
N GLY A 451 -23.55 48.47 1.79
CA GLY A 451 -24.30 47.20 1.82
C GLY A 451 -24.36 46.46 0.47
N SER A 452 -23.29 46.52 -0.32
CA SER A 452 -23.14 45.84 -1.60
C SER A 452 -23.00 44.32 -1.43
N PHE A 453 -23.46 43.56 -2.43
CA PHE A 453 -23.51 42.09 -2.40
C PHE A 453 -23.20 41.47 -3.77
N VAL A 454 -22.85 40.17 -3.73
CA VAL A 454 -22.60 39.33 -4.90
C VAL A 454 -23.74 38.33 -5.04
N LEU A 455 -24.24 38.16 -6.27
CA LEU A 455 -25.24 37.14 -6.60
C LEU A 455 -24.53 35.83 -6.98
N LEU A 456 -24.97 34.72 -6.40
CA LEU A 456 -24.48 33.38 -6.69
C LEU A 456 -25.62 32.55 -7.30
N MET A 457 -25.34 31.85 -8.41
CA MET A 457 -26.29 30.94 -9.05
C MET A 457 -25.56 29.74 -9.66
N SER A 458 -26.25 28.62 -9.84
CA SER A 458 -25.72 27.39 -10.47
C SER A 458 -26.89 26.51 -10.94
N GLY A 459 -26.62 25.48 -11.74
CA GLY A 459 -27.65 24.50 -12.12
C GLY A 459 -28.75 25.07 -13.01
N ILE A 460 -28.39 26.00 -13.90
CA ILE A 460 -29.32 26.68 -14.82
C ILE A 460 -30.00 25.67 -15.77
N ASP A 461 -29.26 24.64 -16.19
CA ASP A 461 -29.69 23.54 -17.06
C ASP A 461 -30.63 23.95 -18.22
N MET A 462 -30.15 24.84 -19.08
CA MET A 462 -30.92 25.34 -20.25
C MET A 462 -31.42 24.22 -21.18
N ALA A 463 -30.80 23.04 -21.18
CA ALA A 463 -31.23 21.87 -21.94
C ALA A 463 -32.54 21.26 -21.40
N SER A 464 -32.64 21.08 -20.07
CA SER A 464 -33.80 20.43 -19.43
C SER A 464 -34.88 21.42 -19.00
N SER A 465 -34.49 22.65 -18.65
CA SER A 465 -35.29 23.55 -17.83
C SER A 465 -36.20 24.50 -18.64
N VAL A 466 -37.08 23.92 -19.46
CA VAL A 466 -38.06 24.65 -20.30
C VAL A 466 -38.89 25.67 -19.49
N HIS A 467 -39.23 25.33 -18.24
CA HIS A 467 -40.09 26.14 -17.37
C HIS A 467 -39.36 27.29 -16.64
N SER A 468 -38.02 27.28 -16.51
CA SER A 468 -37.29 28.34 -15.78
C SER A 468 -36.99 29.59 -16.61
N ARG A 469 -37.29 29.58 -17.92
CA ARG A 469 -37.05 30.72 -18.82
C ARG A 469 -37.70 32.01 -18.34
N PHE A 470 -38.94 31.94 -17.84
CA PHE A 470 -39.65 33.12 -17.30
C PHE A 470 -39.02 33.62 -15.98
N PRO A 471 -38.75 32.77 -14.96
CA PRO A 471 -37.91 33.13 -13.82
C PRO A 471 -36.55 33.76 -14.18
N PHE A 472 -35.86 33.25 -15.20
CA PHE A 472 -34.59 33.85 -15.65
C PHE A 472 -34.78 35.23 -16.31
N GLN A 473 -35.84 35.43 -17.10
CA GLN A 473 -36.16 36.76 -17.64
C GLN A 473 -36.57 37.74 -16.52
N LEU A 474 -37.33 37.30 -15.52
CA LEU A 474 -37.63 38.10 -14.33
C LEU A 474 -36.37 38.47 -13.54
N PHE A 475 -35.41 37.55 -13.42
CA PHE A 475 -34.12 37.83 -12.79
C PHE A 475 -33.30 38.87 -13.56
N VAL A 476 -33.21 38.77 -14.89
CA VAL A 476 -32.57 39.78 -15.75
C VAL A 476 -33.25 41.14 -15.60
N ASN A 477 -34.59 41.16 -15.67
CA ASN A 477 -35.38 42.40 -15.58
C ASN A 477 -35.26 43.04 -14.19
N TRP A 478 -35.23 42.24 -13.12
CA TRP A 478 -34.92 42.71 -11.77
C TRP A 478 -33.50 43.28 -11.69
N LEU A 479 -32.49 42.58 -12.22
CA LEU A 479 -31.09 43.01 -12.14
C LEU A 479 -30.84 44.33 -12.90
N GLY A 480 -31.53 44.52 -14.02
CA GLY A 480 -31.52 45.76 -14.81
C GLY A 480 -32.48 46.86 -14.33
N GLY A 481 -33.13 46.72 -13.17
CA GLY A 481 -33.96 47.78 -12.58
C GLY A 481 -35.35 47.98 -13.21
N TYR A 482 -35.81 47.07 -14.07
CA TYR A 482 -37.10 47.18 -14.80
C TYR A 482 -38.34 46.84 -13.96
N LEU A 483 -38.20 46.53 -12.67
CA LEU A 483 -39.30 46.22 -11.77
C LEU A 483 -39.54 47.42 -10.82
N VAL A 484 -40.75 47.98 -10.88
CA VAL A 484 -41.07 49.39 -10.60
C VAL A 484 -41.23 49.73 -9.11
N ASP A 485 -40.31 49.27 -8.26
CA ASP A 485 -40.26 49.63 -6.84
C ASP A 485 -38.98 50.43 -6.51
N PRO A 486 -39.10 51.71 -6.09
CA PRO A 486 -37.97 52.54 -5.64
C PRO A 486 -37.14 51.92 -4.50
N GLN A 487 -37.71 51.03 -3.68
CA GLN A 487 -36.96 50.29 -2.67
C GLN A 487 -36.10 49.19 -3.29
N LEU A 488 -36.60 48.50 -4.33
CA LEU A 488 -35.83 47.50 -5.07
C LEU A 488 -34.67 48.14 -5.85
N ILE A 489 -34.84 49.31 -6.46
CA ILE A 489 -33.74 50.01 -7.19
C ILE A 489 -32.53 50.24 -6.27
N ASN A 490 -32.78 50.63 -5.01
CA ASN A 490 -31.73 50.82 -4.00
C ASN A 490 -31.04 49.52 -3.55
N LYS A 491 -31.62 48.35 -3.86
CA LYS A 491 -31.05 47.01 -3.64
C LYS A 491 -30.40 46.46 -4.93
N GLN A 492 -30.98 46.70 -6.09
CA GLN A 492 -30.48 46.24 -7.40
C GLN A 492 -29.14 46.89 -7.75
N LYS A 493 -28.98 48.20 -7.48
CA LYS A 493 -27.70 48.91 -7.67
C LYS A 493 -26.56 48.36 -6.80
N LYS A 494 -26.89 47.65 -5.71
CA LYS A 494 -25.95 47.01 -4.77
C LYS A 494 -25.53 45.59 -5.19
N ALA A 495 -26.10 45.05 -6.26
CA ALA A 495 -25.63 43.81 -6.88
C ALA A 495 -24.41 44.14 -7.76
N VAL A 496 -23.19 43.94 -7.23
CA VAL A 496 -21.94 44.36 -7.89
C VAL A 496 -21.31 43.30 -8.80
N ARG A 497 -21.64 42.02 -8.59
CA ARG A 497 -21.19 40.88 -9.40
C ARG A 497 -22.25 39.77 -9.42
N VAL A 498 -22.28 39.00 -10.50
CA VAL A 498 -22.97 37.70 -10.61
C VAL A 498 -21.92 36.62 -10.82
N ILE A 499 -22.02 35.48 -10.12
CA ILE A 499 -21.15 34.31 -10.28
C ILE A 499 -22.00 33.09 -10.61
N ILE A 500 -21.69 32.44 -11.74
CA ILE A 500 -22.40 31.25 -12.23
C ILE A 500 -21.53 30.01 -11.99
N ALA A 501 -21.82 29.27 -10.91
CA ALA A 501 -21.05 28.13 -10.44
C ALA A 501 -21.46 26.80 -11.13
N GLY A 502 -21.41 26.77 -12.47
CA GLY A 502 -21.52 25.55 -13.27
C GLY A 502 -22.93 24.98 -13.50
N ASN A 503 -22.97 23.84 -14.21
CA ASN A 503 -24.19 23.16 -14.68
C ASN A 503 -25.13 24.08 -15.48
N SER A 504 -24.55 24.94 -16.33
CA SER A 504 -25.26 26.05 -16.96
C SER A 504 -26.05 25.66 -18.22
N ALA A 505 -25.40 24.98 -19.18
CA ALA A 505 -26.03 24.60 -20.45
C ALA A 505 -26.81 23.28 -20.32
N ARG A 506 -26.19 22.26 -19.74
CA ARG A 506 -26.81 20.96 -19.44
C ARG A 506 -26.44 20.54 -18.02
N GLY A 507 -27.41 20.03 -17.27
CA GLY A 507 -27.24 19.49 -15.93
C GLY A 507 -26.69 18.07 -15.93
N THR A 508 -27.06 17.28 -14.92
CA THR A 508 -26.75 15.84 -14.89
C THR A 508 -27.54 15.11 -15.97
N ALA A 509 -26.89 14.75 -17.07
CA ALA A 509 -27.47 13.87 -18.07
C ALA A 509 -27.92 12.54 -17.44
N PRO A 510 -29.04 11.93 -17.90
CA PRO A 510 -29.48 10.64 -17.37
C PRO A 510 -28.42 9.55 -17.59
N HIS A 511 -28.29 8.64 -16.63
CA HIS A 511 -27.33 7.53 -16.65
C HIS A 511 -27.58 6.57 -17.81
N LYS A 512 -27.02 6.87 -18.99
CA LYS A 512 -26.79 5.88 -20.06
C LYS A 512 -25.53 5.08 -19.70
N LEU A 513 -25.65 3.76 -19.70
CA LEU A 513 -24.52 2.85 -19.48
C LEU A 513 -23.44 3.08 -20.56
N PRO A 514 -22.15 3.09 -20.19
CA PRO A 514 -21.06 3.34 -21.14
C PRO A 514 -20.78 2.10 -22.01
N SER A 515 -21.54 1.90 -23.08
CA SER A 515 -21.23 0.85 -24.05
C SER A 515 -19.98 1.19 -24.85
N LEU A 516 -19.00 0.28 -24.88
CA LEU A 516 -17.78 0.39 -25.72
C LEU A 516 -18.07 0.54 -27.22
N SER A 517 -19.26 0.15 -27.69
CA SER A 517 -19.69 0.35 -29.09
C SER A 517 -20.08 1.80 -29.44
N SER A 518 -20.28 2.69 -28.44
CA SER A 518 -20.91 4.00 -28.62
C SER A 518 -19.94 5.18 -28.89
N VAL A 519 -18.76 4.90 -29.46
CA VAL A 519 -17.69 5.90 -29.70
C VAL A 519 -18.12 7.02 -30.69
N ARG A 520 -19.11 6.77 -31.55
CA ARG A 520 -19.76 7.82 -32.37
C ARG A 520 -20.91 8.48 -31.61
N LYS A 521 -20.58 9.47 -30.77
CA LYS A 521 -21.58 10.46 -30.34
C LYS A 521 -21.99 11.30 -31.56
N GLN A 522 -23.21 11.10 -32.05
CA GLN A 522 -23.90 12.18 -32.76
C GLN A 522 -24.13 13.33 -31.78
N GLU A 523 -23.85 14.55 -32.21
CA GLU A 523 -24.16 15.74 -31.41
C GLU A 523 -25.67 15.91 -31.33
N THR A 524 -26.25 15.72 -30.14
CA THR A 524 -27.67 15.96 -29.90
C THR A 524 -27.96 17.44 -30.11
N THR A 525 -28.83 17.80 -31.05
CA THR A 525 -29.23 19.20 -31.36
C THR A 525 -29.60 19.99 -30.12
N GLU A 526 -30.34 19.36 -29.20
CA GLU A 526 -30.64 19.80 -27.83
C GLU A 526 -29.46 20.49 -27.10
N GLY A 527 -28.24 19.97 -27.27
CA GLY A 527 -27.04 20.47 -26.59
C GLY A 527 -26.52 21.76 -27.21
N LEU A 528 -26.63 21.91 -28.53
CA LEU A 528 -26.31 23.14 -29.25
C LEU A 528 -27.32 24.24 -28.91
N ASP A 529 -28.61 23.91 -28.90
CA ASP A 529 -29.67 24.89 -28.60
C ASP A 529 -29.65 25.31 -27.12
N ALA A 530 -29.27 24.41 -26.21
CA ALA A 530 -29.00 24.76 -24.80
C ALA A 530 -27.83 25.74 -24.62
N VAL A 531 -26.78 25.63 -25.45
CA VAL A 531 -25.66 26.59 -25.45
C VAL A 531 -26.12 27.95 -26.01
N LYS A 532 -26.89 27.99 -27.11
CA LYS A 532 -27.46 29.25 -27.64
C LYS A 532 -28.33 29.96 -26.60
N MET A 533 -29.22 29.24 -25.91
CA MET A 533 -30.08 29.81 -24.87
C MET A 533 -29.28 30.34 -23.67
N LEU A 534 -28.18 29.68 -23.31
CA LEU A 534 -27.27 30.18 -22.28
C LEU A 534 -26.53 31.45 -22.76
N ASP A 535 -26.09 31.50 -24.02
CA ASP A 535 -25.35 32.63 -24.59
C ASP A 535 -26.21 33.91 -24.59
N THR A 536 -27.45 33.85 -25.11
CA THR A 536 -28.41 34.97 -25.06
C THR A 536 -28.72 35.42 -23.61
N PHE A 537 -28.74 34.49 -22.65
CA PHE A 537 -28.92 34.83 -21.23
C PHE A 537 -27.68 35.54 -20.64
N LEU A 538 -26.47 35.11 -21.01
CA LEU A 538 -25.21 35.75 -20.59
C LEU A 538 -25.04 37.14 -21.23
N GLU A 539 -25.41 37.30 -22.49
CA GLU A 539 -25.45 38.60 -23.19
C GLU A 539 -26.37 39.58 -22.43
N GLN A 540 -27.63 39.19 -22.19
CA GLN A 540 -28.58 40.01 -21.43
C GLN A 540 -28.06 40.36 -20.04
N LEU A 541 -27.52 39.39 -19.27
CA LEU A 541 -26.94 39.67 -17.96
C LEU A 541 -25.76 40.65 -18.03
N THR A 542 -24.90 40.52 -19.04
CA THR A 542 -23.74 41.41 -19.22
C THR A 542 -24.20 42.85 -19.48
N VAL A 543 -25.18 43.04 -20.36
CA VAL A 543 -25.80 44.35 -20.63
C VAL A 543 -26.50 44.92 -19.38
N ARG A 544 -27.12 44.10 -18.54
CA ARG A 544 -27.76 44.56 -17.28
C ARG A 544 -26.79 44.79 -16.13
N MET A 545 -25.52 44.38 -16.26
CA MET A 545 -24.46 44.58 -15.25
C MET A 545 -23.48 45.70 -15.61
N SER A 546 -23.42 46.11 -16.88
CA SER A 546 -22.73 47.34 -17.32
C SER A 546 -23.61 48.59 -17.23
N GLN A 547 -24.92 48.40 -17.02
CA GLN A 547 -25.92 49.40 -16.64
C GLN A 547 -26.08 49.45 -15.11
#